data_AF-A0A936LZE8-F1
#
_entry.id   AF-A0A936LZE8-F1
#
_cell.length_a   1.000
_cell.length_b   1.000
_cell.length_c   1.000
_cell.angle_alpha   90.00
_cell.angle_beta   90.00
_cell.angle_gamma   90.00
#
_symmetry.space_group_name_H-M   'P 1'
#
loop_
_entity.id
_entity.type
_entity.pdbx_description
1 polymer ?
#
loop_
_entity_poly.entity_id
_entity_poly.type
_entity_poly.pdbx_seq_one_letter_code
_entity_poly.pdbx_strand_id
1 'polypeptide(L)'
;MIVTLARCTVGLILLLSGLAKFSRSKSFQASVAEYGLIRKSSTVRFVARIIIGTELALGLLLLGGWLLPWSAIATQSLLIAFSVFVGSALLRGKHDIDCGCGVVTRQPIGWHICFRNTALASLVAPSAVEMSPFLTSFVAIALLAAGSLFIPRGRRPGVP
;
A
#
# COMPACT_ATOMS: atom_id res chain seq x y z
N MET A 1 -9.73 15.69 14.96
CA MET A 1 -10.78 15.60 13.91
C MET A 1 -10.22 15.15 12.56
N ILE A 2 -9.25 15.87 11.97
CA ILE A 2 -8.68 15.53 10.64
C ILE A 2 -8.08 14.11 10.62
N VAL A 3 -7.26 13.74 11.62
CA VAL A 3 -6.63 12.40 11.71
C VAL A 3 -7.67 11.28 11.77
N THR A 4 -8.75 11.48 12.53
CA THR A 4 -9.85 10.52 12.64
C THR A 4 -10.57 10.34 11.30
N LEU A 5 -10.87 11.43 10.59
CA LEU A 5 -11.50 11.37 9.26
C LEU A 5 -10.60 10.67 8.24
N ALA A 6 -9.31 10.99 8.23
CA ALA A 6 -8.29 10.35 7.41
C ALA A 6 -8.25 8.83 7.66
N ARG A 7 -8.14 8.43 8.92
CA ARG A 7 -8.15 7.03 9.36
C ARG A 7 -9.42 6.31 8.94
N CYS A 8 -10.59 6.89 9.18
CA CYS A 8 -11.86 6.30 8.83
C CYS A 8 -12.02 6.15 7.31
N THR A 9 -11.55 7.12 6.53
CA THR A 9 -11.56 7.06 5.06
C THR A 9 -10.71 5.89 4.56
N VAL A 10 -9.48 5.75 5.05
CA VAL A 10 -8.59 4.63 4.69
C VAL A 10 -9.20 3.29 5.13
N GLY A 11 -9.74 3.21 6.34
CA GLY A 11 -10.40 2.01 6.85
C GLY A 11 -11.60 1.58 6.00
N LEU A 12 -12.44 2.53 5.58
CA LEU A 12 -13.57 2.27 4.70
C LEU A 12 -13.12 1.76 3.33
N ILE A 13 -12.09 2.36 2.74
CA ILE A 13 -11.52 1.92 1.45
C ILE A 13 -11.02 0.48 1.54
N LEU A 14 -10.30 0.13 2.62
CA LEU A 14 -9.82 -1.24 2.83
C LEU A 14 -10.96 -2.23 3.00
N LEU A 15 -12.02 -1.87 3.74
CA LEU A 15 -13.19 -2.73 3.90
C LEU A 15 -13.89 -3.00 2.58
N LEU A 16 -14.17 -1.95 1.81
CA LEU A 16 -14.84 -2.08 0.51
C LEU A 16 -13.98 -2.88 -0.48
N SER A 17 -12.66 -2.65 -0.49
CA SER A 17 -11.71 -3.44 -1.27
C SER A 17 -11.72 -4.91 -0.87
N GLY A 18 -11.57 -5.19 0.43
CA GLY A 18 -11.53 -6.54 0.96
C GLY A 18 -12.83 -7.30 0.69
N LEU A 19 -13.98 -6.62 0.82
CA LEU A 19 -15.28 -7.21 0.54
C LEU A 19 -15.46 -7.51 -0.95
N ALA A 20 -15.04 -6.59 -1.84
CA ALA A 20 -15.07 -6.82 -3.28
C ALA A 20 -14.19 -8.02 -3.70
N LYS A 21 -12.99 -8.15 -3.10
CA LYS A 21 -12.08 -9.28 -3.33
C LYS A 21 -12.60 -10.58 -2.72
N PHE A 22 -13.30 -10.51 -1.59
CA PHE A 22 -13.96 -11.67 -0.99
C PHE A 22 -15.07 -12.21 -1.90
N SER A 23 -15.98 -11.35 -2.36
CA SER A 23 -17.05 -11.73 -3.29
C SER A 23 -16.52 -12.30 -4.61
N ARG A 24 -15.36 -11.83 -5.09
CA ARG A 24 -14.70 -12.30 -6.31
C ARG A 24 -13.37 -12.99 -6.06
N SER A 25 -13.31 -13.85 -5.03
CA SER A 25 -12.05 -14.50 -4.62
C SER A 25 -11.38 -15.29 -5.76
N LYS A 26 -12.16 -15.97 -6.61
CA LYS A 26 -11.61 -16.69 -7.78
C LYS A 26 -10.93 -15.74 -8.78
N SER A 27 -11.55 -14.60 -9.07
CA SER A 27 -10.98 -13.58 -9.96
C SER A 27 -9.70 -13.00 -9.38
N PHE A 28 -9.71 -12.66 -8.08
CA PHE A 28 -8.53 -12.14 -7.41
C PHE A 28 -7.37 -13.16 -7.38
N GLN A 29 -7.67 -14.45 -7.16
CA GLN A 29 -6.66 -15.51 -7.25
C GLN A 29 -6.06 -15.62 -8.67
N ALA A 30 -6.87 -15.49 -9.71
CA ALA A 30 -6.39 -15.48 -11.09
C ALA A 30 -5.46 -14.28 -11.34
N SER A 31 -5.87 -13.08 -10.90
CA SER A 31 -5.00 -11.88 -10.95
C SER A 31 -3.68 -12.13 -10.23
N VAL A 32 -3.70 -12.64 -8.99
CA VAL A 32 -2.49 -12.95 -8.19
C VAL A 32 -1.57 -13.96 -8.90
N ALA A 33 -2.14 -14.97 -9.56
CA ALA A 33 -1.37 -15.93 -10.34
C ALA A 33 -0.71 -15.28 -11.57
N GLU A 34 -1.39 -14.33 -12.21
CA GLU A 34 -0.92 -13.64 -13.41
C GLU A 34 0.30 -12.75 -13.16
N TYR A 35 0.52 -12.29 -11.92
CA TYR A 35 1.76 -11.63 -11.54
C TYR A 35 3.00 -12.52 -11.74
N GLY A 36 2.84 -13.85 -11.67
CA GLY A 36 3.90 -14.82 -11.92
C GLY A 36 4.95 -14.92 -10.82
N LEU A 37 4.68 -14.35 -9.63
CA LEU A 37 5.58 -14.41 -8.47
C LEU A 37 5.44 -15.72 -7.69
N ILE A 38 4.34 -16.46 -7.87
CA ILE A 38 4.04 -17.70 -7.15
C ILE A 38 3.72 -18.80 -8.16
N ARG A 39 4.53 -19.87 -8.20
CA ARG A 39 4.32 -21.01 -9.11
C ARG A 39 3.27 -22.01 -8.62
N LYS A 40 3.08 -22.14 -7.31
CA LYS A 40 2.20 -23.16 -6.71
C LYS A 40 0.80 -22.61 -6.49
N SER A 41 -0.21 -23.22 -7.15
CA SER A 41 -1.61 -22.80 -7.05
C SER A 41 -2.15 -22.79 -5.60
N SER A 42 -1.74 -23.76 -4.76
CA SER A 42 -2.14 -23.78 -3.35
C SER A 42 -1.65 -22.55 -2.57
N THR A 43 -0.45 -22.05 -2.90
CA THR A 43 0.14 -20.87 -2.26
C THR A 43 -0.57 -19.59 -2.72
N VAL A 44 -0.95 -19.50 -4.00
CA VAL A 44 -1.77 -18.38 -4.52
C VAL A 44 -3.09 -18.29 -3.73
N ARG A 45 -3.78 -19.42 -3.54
CA ARG A 45 -5.04 -19.47 -2.77
C ARG A 45 -4.86 -19.07 -1.31
N PHE A 46 -3.72 -19.41 -0.71
CA PHE A 46 -3.42 -19.06 0.67
C PHE A 46 -3.12 -17.56 0.80
N VAL A 47 -2.22 -17.03 -0.02
CA VAL A 47 -1.85 -15.61 -0.03
C VAL A 47 -3.06 -14.73 -0.32
N ALA A 48 -3.90 -15.10 -1.30
CA ALA A 48 -5.11 -14.35 -1.62
C ALA A 48 -6.07 -14.26 -0.42
N ARG A 49 -6.27 -15.36 0.32
CA ARG A 49 -7.11 -15.38 1.53
C ARG A 49 -6.53 -14.54 2.66
N ILE A 50 -5.21 -14.60 2.87
CA ILE A 50 -4.52 -13.79 3.87
C ILE A 50 -4.68 -12.30 3.53
N ILE A 51 -4.46 -11.89 2.28
CA ILE A 51 -4.63 -10.48 1.87
C ILE A 51 -6.06 -10.00 2.12
N ILE A 52 -7.07 -10.78 1.70
CA ILE A 52 -8.48 -10.43 1.92
C ILE A 52 -8.78 -10.29 3.42
N GLY A 53 -8.35 -11.25 4.24
CA GLY A 53 -8.54 -11.22 5.69
C GLY A 53 -7.87 -10.01 6.33
N THR A 54 -6.64 -9.70 5.92
CA THR A 54 -5.90 -8.54 6.43
C THR A 54 -6.55 -7.22 6.03
N GLU A 55 -7.04 -7.06 4.80
CA GLU A 55 -7.76 -5.86 4.37
C GLU A 55 -9.03 -5.61 5.19
N LEU A 56 -9.82 -6.67 5.40
CA LEU A 56 -11.05 -6.58 6.19
C LEU A 56 -10.74 -6.29 7.67
N ALA A 57 -9.78 -6.99 8.26
CA ALA A 57 -9.41 -6.81 9.66
C ALA A 57 -8.84 -5.41 9.91
N LEU A 58 -7.88 -4.95 9.10
CA LEU A 58 -7.31 -3.61 9.24
C LEU A 58 -8.34 -2.52 9.00
N GLY A 59 -9.23 -2.71 8.02
CA GLY A 59 -10.32 -1.78 7.77
C GLY A 59 -11.26 -1.63 8.97
N LEU A 60 -11.67 -2.73 9.61
CA LEU A 60 -12.47 -2.70 10.84
C LEU A 60 -11.72 -2.03 12.01
N LEU A 61 -10.45 -2.39 12.21
CA LEU A 61 -9.62 -1.83 13.28
C LEU A 61 -9.44 -0.31 13.13
N LEU A 62 -9.21 0.19 11.91
CA LEU A 62 -9.08 1.61 11.65
C LEU A 62 -10.41 2.36 11.82
N LEU A 63 -11.54 1.78 11.41
CA LEU A 63 -12.86 2.38 11.66
C LEU A 63 -13.18 2.46 13.15
N GLY A 64 -12.98 1.37 13.88
CA GLY A 64 -13.21 1.29 15.33
C GLY A 64 -12.18 2.08 16.16
N GLY A 65 -11.07 2.50 15.55
CA GLY A 65 -9.96 3.13 16.26
C GLY A 65 -9.25 2.18 17.24
N TRP A 66 -9.31 0.88 16.98
CA TRP A 66 -8.73 -0.15 17.84
C TRP A 66 -7.30 -0.48 17.44
N LEU A 67 -6.51 -0.91 18.44
CA LEU A 67 -5.10 -1.32 18.28
C LEU A 67 -4.24 -0.27 17.56
N LEU A 68 -4.53 1.01 17.76
CA LEU A 68 -3.64 2.09 17.32
C LEU A 68 -2.43 2.15 18.26
N PRO A 69 -1.20 2.29 17.73
CA PRO A 69 -0.81 2.62 16.35
C PRO A 69 -0.61 1.41 15.42
N TRP A 70 -0.66 0.18 15.94
CA TRP A 70 -0.30 -1.04 15.21
C TRP A 70 -1.14 -1.26 13.95
N SER A 71 -2.44 -0.98 14.00
CA SER A 71 -3.33 -1.08 12.83
C SER A 71 -2.96 -0.08 11.73
N ALA A 72 -2.47 1.10 12.07
CA ALA A 72 -1.98 2.10 11.11
C ALA A 72 -0.66 1.64 10.46
N ILE A 73 0.30 1.17 11.24
CA ILE A 73 1.61 0.67 10.74
C ILE A 73 1.40 -0.54 9.82
N ALA A 74 0.55 -1.48 10.22
CA ALA A 74 0.22 -2.65 9.43
C ALA A 74 -0.46 -2.25 8.09
N THR A 75 -1.33 -1.24 8.13
CA THR A 75 -1.97 -0.69 6.92
C THR A 75 -0.96 -0.06 5.97
N GLN A 76 -0.02 0.74 6.48
CA GLN A 76 1.04 1.31 5.65
C GLN A 76 1.89 0.22 5.00
N SER A 77 2.31 -0.77 5.79
CA SER A 77 3.09 -1.91 5.32
C SER A 77 2.35 -2.67 4.21
N LEU A 78 1.06 -2.92 4.40
CA LEU A 78 0.23 -3.60 3.41
C LEU A 78 0.13 -2.80 2.10
N LEU A 79 -0.17 -1.49 2.18
CA LEU A 79 -0.32 -0.62 1.02
C LEU A 79 1.01 -0.48 0.24
N ILE A 80 2.13 -0.36 0.94
CA ILE A 80 3.46 -0.29 0.33
C ILE A 80 3.80 -1.63 -0.33
N ALA A 81 3.62 -2.75 0.36
CA ALA A 81 3.88 -4.07 -0.21
C ALA A 81 3.04 -4.32 -1.47
N PHE A 82 1.76 -3.94 -1.46
CA PHE A 82 0.92 -4.02 -2.64
C PHE A 82 1.40 -3.12 -3.79
N SER A 83 1.87 -1.91 -3.47
CA SER A 83 2.41 -0.98 -4.47
C SER A 83 3.69 -1.51 -5.11
N VAL A 84 4.59 -2.12 -4.32
CA VAL A 84 5.79 -2.78 -4.83
C VAL A 84 5.42 -3.97 -5.72
N PHE A 85 4.42 -4.75 -5.31
CA PHE A 85 3.94 -5.89 -6.08
C PHE A 85 3.38 -5.46 -7.45
N VAL A 86 2.50 -4.46 -7.49
CA VAL A 86 1.95 -3.88 -8.73
C VAL A 86 3.06 -3.22 -9.57
N GLY A 87 3.92 -2.42 -8.95
CA GLY A 87 5.05 -1.76 -9.62
C GLY A 87 6.00 -2.77 -10.26
N SER A 88 6.29 -3.89 -9.60
CA SER A 88 7.13 -4.95 -10.16
C SER A 88 6.51 -5.60 -11.40
N ALA A 89 5.18 -5.66 -11.48
CA ALA A 89 4.46 -6.17 -12.64
C ALA A 89 4.50 -5.17 -13.81
N LEU A 90 4.30 -3.89 -13.52
CA LEU A 90 4.38 -2.80 -14.49
C LEU A 90 5.78 -2.71 -15.11
N LEU A 91 6.84 -2.86 -14.29
CA LEU A 91 8.23 -2.89 -14.76
C LEU A 91 8.53 -4.08 -15.69
N ARG A 92 7.72 -5.14 -15.63
CA ARG A 92 7.79 -6.30 -16.54
C ARG A 92 6.89 -6.16 -17.76
N GLY A 93 6.32 -4.96 -17.99
CA GLY A 93 5.42 -4.68 -19.11
C GLY A 93 4.03 -5.32 -18.98
N LYS A 94 3.64 -5.79 -17.78
CA LYS A 94 2.30 -6.34 -17.55
C LYS A 94 1.35 -5.20 -17.23
N HIS A 95 0.50 -4.83 -18.19
CA HIS A 95 -0.50 -3.76 -18.04
C HIS A 95 -1.95 -4.29 -18.03
N ASP A 96 -2.18 -5.51 -18.51
CA ASP A 96 -3.53 -6.09 -18.67
C ASP A 96 -4.02 -6.91 -17.46
N ILE A 97 -3.25 -6.91 -16.37
CA ILE A 97 -3.69 -7.59 -15.13
C ILE A 97 -4.82 -6.78 -14.50
N ASP A 98 -5.89 -7.45 -14.11
CA ASP A 98 -6.96 -6.84 -13.33
C ASP A 98 -6.53 -6.63 -11.86
N CYS A 99 -6.55 -5.39 -11.36
CA CYS A 99 -6.29 -5.06 -9.96
C CYS A 99 -7.18 -5.86 -9.00
N GLY A 100 -8.37 -6.28 -9.43
CA GLY A 100 -9.38 -6.91 -8.58
C GLY A 100 -9.96 -5.95 -7.53
N CYS A 101 -9.62 -4.66 -7.63
CA CYS A 101 -10.00 -3.58 -6.72
C CYS A 101 -11.33 -2.90 -7.13
N GLY A 102 -11.77 -3.11 -8.39
CA GLY A 102 -12.98 -2.52 -8.94
C GLY A 102 -14.23 -3.33 -8.57
N VAL A 103 -15.32 -2.63 -8.23
CA VAL A 103 -16.61 -3.26 -7.86
C VAL A 103 -17.37 -3.77 -9.11
N VAL A 104 -17.10 -3.22 -10.31
CA VAL A 104 -17.99 -3.40 -11.49
C VAL A 104 -17.28 -3.79 -12.80
N THR A 105 -16.02 -3.43 -13.04
CA THR A 105 -15.33 -3.73 -14.32
C THR A 105 -13.87 -4.11 -14.12
N ARG A 106 -13.29 -4.89 -15.06
CA ARG A 106 -11.85 -5.12 -15.15
C ARG A 106 -11.15 -3.76 -15.20
N GLN A 107 -10.28 -3.48 -14.24
CA GLN A 107 -9.47 -2.27 -14.25
C GLN A 107 -8.01 -2.67 -14.44
N PRO A 108 -7.41 -2.36 -15.60
CA PRO A 108 -6.03 -2.70 -15.85
C PRO A 108 -5.13 -2.01 -14.83
N ILE A 109 -4.10 -2.71 -14.37
CA ILE A 109 -3.12 -2.14 -13.47
C ILE A 109 -2.37 -0.99 -14.15
N GLY A 110 -2.10 0.07 -13.38
CA GLY A 110 -1.33 1.21 -13.85
C GLY A 110 -0.67 1.95 -12.70
N TRP A 111 0.23 2.88 -13.03
CA TRP A 111 0.97 3.68 -12.04
C TRP A 111 0.07 4.46 -11.08
N HIS A 112 -1.16 4.77 -11.50
CA HIS A 112 -2.18 5.40 -10.66
C HIS A 112 -2.48 4.62 -9.37
N ILE A 113 -2.37 3.27 -9.40
CA ILE A 113 -2.58 2.41 -8.22
C ILE A 113 -1.46 2.63 -7.20
N CYS A 114 -0.22 2.70 -7.66
CA CYS A 114 0.94 2.98 -6.80
C CYS A 114 0.78 4.35 -6.13
N PHE A 115 0.45 5.39 -6.90
CA PHE A 115 0.22 6.73 -6.35
C PHE A 115 -0.91 6.76 -5.32
N ARG A 116 -2.05 6.13 -5.63
CA ARG A 116 -3.19 6.04 -4.70
C ARG A 116 -2.78 5.37 -3.39
N ASN A 117 -2.09 4.24 -3.46
CA ASN A 117 -1.70 3.50 -2.27
C ASN A 117 -0.65 4.23 -1.44
N THR A 118 0.32 4.90 -2.08
CA THR A 118 1.29 5.76 -1.37
C THR A 118 0.57 6.93 -0.69
N ALA A 119 -0.39 7.58 -1.37
CA ALA A 119 -1.19 8.65 -0.78
C ALA A 119 -2.01 8.17 0.43
N LEU A 120 -2.67 7.01 0.33
CA LEU A 120 -3.42 6.40 1.45
C LEU A 120 -2.49 6.02 2.61
N ALA A 121 -1.28 5.52 2.33
CA ALA A 121 -0.28 5.19 3.35
C ALA A 121 0.24 6.45 4.07
N SER A 122 0.42 7.56 3.34
CA SER A 122 0.76 8.86 3.94
C SER A 122 -0.41 9.41 4.77
N LEU A 123 -1.64 9.22 4.32
CA LEU A 123 -2.84 9.73 4.99
C LEU A 123 -3.08 9.06 6.36
N VAL A 124 -2.77 7.77 6.49
CA VAL A 124 -2.89 7.05 7.78
C VAL A 124 -1.66 7.24 8.69
N ALA A 125 -0.54 7.76 8.16
CA ALA A 125 0.71 7.90 8.89
C ALA A 125 0.58 8.65 10.24
N PRO A 126 -0.16 9.77 10.35
CA PRO A 126 -0.31 10.48 11.62
C PRO A 126 -0.97 9.62 12.72
N SER A 127 -1.83 8.68 12.34
CA SER A 127 -2.47 7.74 13.29
C SER A 127 -1.49 6.72 13.88
N ALA A 128 -0.34 6.51 13.23
CA ALA A 128 0.74 5.68 13.77
C ALA A 128 1.64 6.44 14.77
N VAL A 129 1.64 7.78 14.70
CA VAL A 129 2.58 8.65 15.42
C VAL A 129 2.02 9.11 16.78
N GLU A 130 0.73 8.88 17.05
CA GLU A 130 0.14 9.14 18.38
C GLU A 130 0.85 8.37 19.52
N MET A 131 1.70 7.37 19.21
CA MET A 131 2.52 6.66 20.21
C MET A 131 3.90 7.27 20.50
N SER A 132 4.32 8.38 19.89
CA SER A 132 5.65 8.94 20.22
C SER A 132 5.88 10.40 19.80
N PRO A 133 5.89 11.35 20.75
CA PRO A 133 6.63 12.61 20.57
C PRO A 133 8.14 12.39 20.34
N PHE A 134 8.64 11.16 20.52
CA PHE A 134 10.06 10.81 20.50
C PHE A 134 10.58 10.33 19.13
N LEU A 135 9.74 9.72 18.28
CA LEU A 135 10.14 9.15 16.97
C LEU A 135 10.02 10.16 15.81
N THR A 136 9.18 11.19 15.97
CA THR A 136 9.03 12.30 15.02
C THR A 136 10.34 13.04 14.78
N SER A 137 11.14 13.23 15.83
CA SER A 137 12.46 13.83 15.72
C SER A 137 13.42 12.99 14.88
N PHE A 138 13.39 11.65 15.00
CA PHE A 138 14.29 10.77 14.24
C PHE A 138 13.92 10.66 12.75
N VAL A 139 12.62 10.59 12.43
CA VAL A 139 12.16 10.53 11.03
C VAL A 139 12.37 11.87 10.31
N ALA A 140 12.16 13.00 11.00
CA ALA A 140 12.47 14.32 10.45
C ALA A 140 13.97 14.46 10.13
N ILE A 141 14.85 14.00 11.02
CA ILE A 141 16.31 13.99 10.80
C ILE A 141 16.68 13.07 9.63
N ALA A 142 16.07 11.89 9.51
CA ALA A 142 16.35 10.95 8.42
C ALA A 142 15.89 11.49 7.04
N LEU A 143 14.77 12.20 6.98
CA LEU A 143 14.27 12.83 5.75
C LEU A 143 15.13 14.03 5.33
N LEU A 144 15.62 14.83 6.28
CA LEU A 144 16.58 15.91 6.01
C LEU A 144 17.93 15.36 5.54
N ALA A 145 18.40 14.25 6.11
CA ALA A 145 19.60 13.56 5.67
C ALA A 145 19.45 12.98 4.24
N ALA A 146 18.30 12.38 3.91
CA ALA A 146 18.02 11.86 2.58
C ALA A 146 17.90 12.97 1.52
N GLY A 147 17.32 14.12 1.88
CA GLY A 147 17.26 15.29 1.00
C GLY A 147 18.63 15.89 0.68
N SER A 148 19.59 15.82 1.62
CA SER A 148 20.96 16.31 1.40
C SER A 148 21.80 15.44 0.47
N LEU A 149 21.39 14.19 0.22
CA LEU A 149 22.08 13.26 -0.69
C LEU A 149 21.68 13.43 -2.16
N PHE A 150 20.61 14.19 -2.43
CA PHE A 150 20.12 14.50 -3.79
C PHE A 150 20.52 15.91 -4.24
N ILE A 151 21.62 16.46 -3.71
CA ILE A 151 22.30 17.60 -4.34
C ILE A 151 23.17 17.02 -5.47
N PRO A 152 22.86 17.31 -6.74
CA PRO A 152 23.68 16.82 -7.85
C PRO A 152 25.08 17.40 -7.70
N ARG A 153 26.10 16.54 -7.54
CA ARG A 153 27.50 16.97 -7.63
C ARG A 153 27.75 17.46 -9.05
N GLY A 154 27.65 18.78 -9.24
CA GLY A 154 27.98 19.47 -10.48
C GLY A 154 29.40 19.12 -10.92
N ARG A 155 29.50 18.64 -12.16
CA ARG A 155 30.73 18.26 -12.87
C ARG A 155 31.69 19.46 -12.92
N ARG A 156 32.93 19.30 -12.44
CA ARG A 156 33.98 20.33 -12.53
C ARG A 156 34.24 20.68 -14.01
N PRO A 157 34.14 21.95 -14.44
CA PRO A 157 34.72 22.37 -15.71
C PRO A 157 36.24 22.41 -15.56
N GLY A 158 36.92 21.80 -16.53
CA GLY A 158 38.37 21.72 -16.58
C GLY A 158 39.05 23.08 -16.75
N VAL A 159 40.24 23.13 -16.19
CA VAL A 159 41.31 24.12 -16.36
C VAL A 159 41.66 24.27 -17.86
N PRO A 160 41.88 25.49 -18.33
CA PRO A 160 42.98 25.79 -19.24
C PRO A 160 44.14 26.46 -18.49
#